data_AF-A8MDI0-F1
#
_entry.id   AF-A8MDI0-F1
#
_cell.length_a   1.000
_cell.length_b   1.000
_cell.length_c   1.000
_cell.angle_alpha   90.00
_cell.angle_beta   90.00
_cell.angle_gamma   90.00
#
_symmetry.space_group_name_H-M   'P 1'
#
loop_
_entity.id
_entity.type
_entity.pdbx_description
1 polymer ?
#
loop_
_entity_poly.entity_id
_entity_poly.type
_entity_poly.pdbx_seq_one_letter_code
_entity_poly.pdbx_strand_id
1 'polypeptide(L)'
;MPLYRLSNIKGEEVNALTTRRYINGERMTLAQFMFKKGAKVKRHAHINEQFSIILTGRLRFRINNEEYIAEAGDVVHVPSNMEHEVEALEDSIVVDVYSPIREDWLKGEDKYLR
;
A
#
# COMPACT_ATOMS: atom_id res chain seq x y z
N MET A 1 -17.57 -12.67 -10.51
CA MET A 1 -17.91 -11.53 -11.40
C MET A 1 -16.67 -10.65 -11.51
N PRO A 2 -16.05 -10.50 -12.70
CA PRO A 2 -14.65 -10.04 -12.82
C PRO A 2 -14.45 -8.53 -12.98
N LEU A 3 -15.50 -7.70 -12.81
CA LEU A 3 -15.40 -6.25 -12.98
C LEU A 3 -15.64 -5.54 -11.64
N TYR A 4 -14.66 -4.77 -11.21
CA TYR A 4 -14.74 -3.95 -10.02
C TYR A 4 -14.62 -2.47 -10.39
N ARG A 5 -15.43 -1.64 -9.74
CA ARG A 5 -15.24 -0.19 -9.72
C ARG A 5 -14.71 0.18 -8.34
N LEU A 6 -13.45 0.63 -8.24
CA LEU A 6 -12.81 0.95 -6.97
C LEU A 6 -13.63 1.94 -6.13
N SER A 7 -14.24 2.94 -6.76
CA SER A 7 -15.09 3.91 -6.05
C SER A 7 -16.37 3.32 -5.45
N ASN A 8 -16.81 2.14 -5.90
CA ASN A 8 -17.95 1.42 -5.32
C ASN A 8 -17.53 0.54 -4.13
N ILE A 9 -16.24 0.35 -3.89
CA ILE A 9 -15.74 -0.41 -2.74
C ILE A 9 -15.68 0.53 -1.55
N LYS A 10 -16.32 0.15 -0.43
CA LYS A 10 -16.28 0.92 0.80
C LYS A 10 -14.83 1.08 1.26
N GLY A 11 -14.40 2.32 1.48
CA GLY A 11 -13.09 2.61 2.06
C GLY A 11 -13.06 2.22 3.52
N GLU A 12 -12.01 1.51 3.93
CA GLU A 12 -11.66 1.32 5.33
C GLU A 12 -10.75 2.47 5.75
N GLU A 13 -11.19 3.27 6.72
CA GLU A 13 -10.29 4.19 7.44
C GLU A 13 -9.37 3.35 8.32
N VAL A 14 -8.12 3.20 7.88
CA VAL A 14 -7.14 2.38 8.61
C VAL A 14 -6.58 3.16 9.80
N ASN A 15 -6.40 4.47 9.60
CA ASN A 15 -6.10 5.47 10.63
C ASN A 15 -6.61 6.85 10.15
N ALA A 16 -6.42 7.90 10.97
CA ALA A 16 -6.90 9.25 10.68
C ALA A 16 -6.37 9.89 9.36
N LEU A 17 -5.26 9.38 8.82
CA LEU A 17 -4.60 9.92 7.63
C LEU A 17 -4.58 8.95 6.44
N THR A 18 -5.15 7.75 6.60
CA THR A 18 -5.03 6.68 5.60
C THR A 18 -6.36 5.96 5.41
N THR A 19 -6.82 5.93 4.17
CA THR A 19 -7.96 5.09 3.75
C THR A 19 -7.47 4.04 2.77
N ARG A 20 -7.93 2.80 2.93
CA ARG A 20 -7.63 1.67 2.05
C ARG A 20 -8.91 1.10 1.44
N ARG A 21 -8.83 0.68 0.18
CA ARG A 21 -9.78 -0.23 -0.47
C ARG A 21 -8.99 -1.37 -1.08
N TYR A 22 -9.49 -2.58 -1.08
CA TYR A 22 -8.78 -3.69 -1.72
C TYR A 22 -9.72 -4.76 -2.28
N ILE A 23 -9.18 -5.54 -3.20
CA ILE A 23 -9.81 -6.70 -3.83
C ILE A 23 -8.83 -7.86 -3.70
N ASN A 24 -9.30 -9.00 -3.23
CA ASN A 24 -8.55 -10.25 -3.28
C ASN A 24 -8.98 -11.04 -4.52
N GLY A 25 -8.00 -11.43 -5.33
CA GLY A 25 -8.14 -12.53 -6.29
C GLY A 25 -7.74 -13.86 -5.65
N GLU A 26 -7.49 -14.87 -6.48
CA GLU A 26 -7.03 -16.18 -6.01
C GLU A 26 -5.57 -16.18 -5.54
N ARG A 27 -4.73 -15.31 -6.12
CA ARG A 27 -3.29 -15.28 -5.88
C ARG A 27 -2.75 -13.92 -5.47
N MET A 28 -3.53 -12.86 -5.68
CA MET A 28 -3.04 -11.49 -5.53
C MET A 28 -4.06 -10.62 -4.82
N THR A 29 -3.57 -9.65 -4.07
CA THR A 29 -4.37 -8.55 -3.55
C THR A 29 -4.04 -7.28 -4.33
N LEU A 30 -5.06 -6.59 -4.83
CA LEU A 30 -4.93 -5.23 -5.35
C LEU A 30 -5.51 -4.28 -4.32
N ALA A 31 -4.74 -3.28 -3.90
CA ALA A 31 -5.16 -2.27 -2.94
C ALA A 31 -5.03 -0.87 -3.54
N GLN A 32 -5.99 0.00 -3.27
CA GLN A 32 -5.85 1.43 -3.42
C GLN A 32 -5.69 2.05 -2.03
N PHE A 33 -4.59 2.76 -1.84
CA PHE A 33 -4.38 3.61 -0.68
C PHE A 33 -4.58 5.08 -1.04
N MET A 34 -5.24 5.79 -0.14
CA MET A 34 -5.35 7.25 -0.16
C MET A 34 -4.69 7.75 1.12
N PHE A 35 -3.53 8.38 0.95
CA PHE A 35 -2.75 8.95 2.04
C PHE A 35 -2.94 10.45 2.09
N LYS A 36 -3.13 10.99 3.30
CA LYS A 36 -2.95 12.42 3.57
C LYS A 36 -1.48 12.72 3.83
N LYS A 37 -1.04 13.93 3.51
CA LYS A 37 0.32 14.39 3.82
C LYS A 37 0.66 14.09 5.30
N GLY A 38 1.83 13.50 5.52
CA GLY A 38 2.31 13.09 6.83
C GLY A 38 1.81 11.72 7.30
N ALA A 39 0.95 11.03 6.53
CA ALA A 39 0.63 9.63 6.79
C ALA A 39 1.89 8.77 6.75
N LYS A 40 1.97 7.81 7.67
CA LYS A 40 3.11 6.89 7.79
C LYS A 40 2.62 5.45 7.87
N VAL A 41 3.24 4.58 7.09
CA VAL A 41 3.21 3.14 7.29
C VAL A 41 4.51 2.77 8.00
N LYS A 42 4.38 2.24 9.22
CA LYS A 42 5.55 1.90 10.05
C LYS A 42 6.40 0.83 9.38
N ARG A 43 7.66 0.74 9.79
CA ARG A 43 8.57 -0.31 9.33
C ARG A 43 7.98 -1.69 9.57
N HIS A 44 7.93 -2.49 8.53
CA HIS A 44 7.41 -3.85 8.57
C HIS A 44 7.99 -4.66 7.40
N ALA A 45 7.71 -5.96 7.41
CA ALA A 45 8.00 -6.88 6.33
C ALA A 45 6.87 -7.90 6.21
N HIS A 46 6.70 -8.45 5.02
CA HIS A 46 5.72 -9.50 4.75
C HIS A 46 6.19 -10.42 3.64
N ILE A 47 5.68 -11.65 3.62
CA ILE A 47 5.99 -12.68 2.62
C ILE A 47 5.53 -12.29 1.20
N ASN A 48 4.68 -11.27 1.09
CA ASN A 48 4.19 -10.81 -0.20
C ASN A 48 5.26 -10.03 -0.93
N GLU A 49 5.54 -10.38 -2.19
CA GLU A 49 6.14 -9.45 -3.14
C GLU A 49 5.13 -8.34 -3.44
N GLN A 50 5.60 -7.09 -3.51
CA GLN A 50 4.76 -5.91 -3.67
C GLN A 50 5.27 -5.01 -4.81
N PHE A 51 4.34 -4.55 -5.64
CA PHE A 51 4.53 -3.39 -6.52
C PHE A 51 3.61 -2.26 -6.09
N SER A 52 4.15 -1.05 -5.97
CA SER A 52 3.40 0.17 -5.62
C SER A 52 3.47 1.15 -6.79
N ILE A 53 2.33 1.46 -7.40
CA ILE A 53 2.22 2.41 -8.51
C ILE A 53 1.69 3.72 -7.96
N ILE A 54 2.47 4.80 -8.10
CA ILE A 54 2.06 6.12 -7.61
C ILE A 54 1.18 6.77 -8.68
N LEU A 55 -0.10 6.99 -8.37
CA LEU A 55 -1.02 7.66 -9.29
C LEU A 55 -0.98 9.17 -9.14
N THR A 56 -0.88 9.66 -7.91
CA THR A 56 -0.78 11.09 -7.59
C THR A 56 0.06 11.30 -6.33
N GLY A 57 0.63 12.51 -6.19
CA GLY A 57 1.38 12.90 -5.00
C GLY A 57 2.81 12.37 -4.99
N ARG A 58 3.39 12.30 -3.80
CA ARG A 58 4.80 11.94 -3.60
C ARG A 58 5.01 11.25 -2.27
N LEU A 59 5.72 10.12 -2.31
CA LEU A 59 5.96 9.26 -1.15
C LEU A 59 7.45 9.01 -0.99
N ARG A 60 7.88 9.00 0.25
CA ARG A 60 9.20 8.50 0.62
C ARG A 60 9.07 7.04 1.02
N PHE A 61 9.76 6.17 0.31
CA PHE A 61 9.96 4.78 0.68
C PHE A 61 11.35 4.65 1.32
N ARG A 62 11.44 3.93 2.43
CA ARG A 62 12.72 3.37 2.88
C ARG A 62 12.63 1.87 2.80
N ILE A 63 13.52 1.26 2.04
CA ILE A 63 13.56 -0.18 1.79
C ILE A 63 14.95 -0.64 2.21
N ASN A 64 15.04 -1.48 3.25
CA ASN A 64 16.26 -1.75 3.99
C ASN A 64 16.98 -0.46 4.43
N ASN A 65 18.15 -0.17 3.83
CA ASN A 65 19.01 0.96 4.15
C ASN A 65 18.98 2.06 3.08
N GLU A 66 18.12 1.92 2.07
CA GLU A 66 18.02 2.86 0.96
C GLU A 66 16.73 3.67 1.05
N GLU A 67 16.81 4.94 0.67
CA GLU A 67 15.68 5.86 0.65
C GLU A 67 15.38 6.28 -0.80
N TYR A 68 14.11 6.21 -1.16
CA TYR A 68 13.60 6.54 -2.48
C TYR A 68 12.46 7.55 -2.33
N ILE A 69 12.44 8.57 -3.19
CA ILE A 69 11.29 9.45 -3.35
C ILE A 69 10.61 9.05 -4.65
N ALA A 70 9.38 8.56 -4.56
CA ALA A 70 8.56 8.16 -5.69
C ALA A 70 7.44 9.18 -5.89
N GLU A 71 7.20 9.58 -7.14
CA GLU A 71 6.16 10.52 -7.54
C GLU A 71 5.25 9.92 -8.61
N ALA A 72 4.21 10.65 -9.01
CA ALA A 72 3.20 10.15 -9.94
C ALA A 72 3.82 9.60 -11.25
N GLY A 73 3.52 8.35 -11.58
CA GLY A 73 4.10 7.62 -12.71
C GLY A 73 5.19 6.62 -12.32
N ASP A 74 5.79 6.76 -11.14
CA ASP A 74 6.78 5.81 -10.65
C ASP A 74 6.15 4.50 -10.16
N VAL A 75 6.96 3.44 -10.22
CA VAL A 75 6.64 2.13 -9.66
C VAL A 75 7.76 1.73 -8.70
N VAL A 76 7.39 1.40 -7.47
CA VAL A 76 8.31 0.87 -6.45
C VAL A 76 8.10 -0.64 -6.32
N HIS A 77 9.17 -1.39 -6.45
CA HIS A 77 9.19 -2.84 -6.21
C HIS A 77 9.78 -3.13 -4.83
N VAL A 78 9.00 -3.85 -4.01
CA VAL A 78 9.44 -4.34 -2.70
C VAL A 78 9.41 -5.88 -2.74
N PRO A 79 10.58 -6.54 -2.75
CA PRO A 79 10.62 -8.00 -2.74
C PRO A 79 10.12 -8.58 -1.41
N SER A 80 9.72 -9.85 -1.46
CA SER A 80 9.23 -10.59 -0.29
C SER A 80 10.19 -10.52 0.90
N ASN A 81 9.63 -10.33 2.09
CA ASN A 81 10.29 -10.22 3.39
C ASN A 81 11.31 -9.07 3.50
N MET A 82 11.31 -8.13 2.55
CA MET A 82 12.15 -6.95 2.66
C MET A 82 11.53 -5.93 3.61
N GLU A 83 12.32 -5.47 4.60
CA GLU A 83 11.84 -4.44 5.51
C GLU A 83 11.65 -3.12 4.78
N HIS A 84 10.49 -2.50 4.99
CA HIS A 84 10.19 -1.22 4.37
C HIS A 84 9.22 -0.38 5.22
N GLU A 85 9.28 0.94 5.02
CA GLU A 85 8.37 1.94 5.58
C GLU A 85 8.04 3.00 4.53
N VAL A 86 6.91 3.68 4.70
CA VAL A 86 6.41 4.68 3.76
C VAL A 86 5.97 5.93 4.49
N GLU A 87 6.31 7.10 3.96
CA GLU A 87 5.82 8.41 4.44
C GLU A 87 5.26 9.22 3.26
N ALA A 88 4.02 9.67 3.38
CA ALA A 88 3.40 10.55 2.39
C ALA A 88 3.94 11.99 2.55
N LEU A 89 4.69 12.47 1.56
CA LEU A 89 5.19 13.84 1.53
C LEU A 89 4.11 14.83 1.07
N GLU A 90 3.11 14.32 0.33
CA GLU A 90 1.94 15.02 -0.20
C GLU A 90 0.70 14.12 -0.11
N ASP A 91 -0.50 14.69 -0.26
CA ASP A 91 -1.72 13.89 -0.45
C ASP A 91 -1.54 13.00 -1.68
N SER A 92 -1.64 11.68 -1.50
CA SER A 92 -1.20 10.71 -2.49
C SER A 92 -2.22 9.59 -2.69
N ILE A 93 -2.32 9.10 -3.94
CA ILE A 93 -3.09 7.92 -4.30
C ILE A 93 -2.13 6.89 -4.87
N VAL A 94 -2.15 5.69 -4.29
CA VAL A 94 -1.26 4.59 -4.65
C VAL A 94 -2.10 3.36 -4.96
N VAL A 95 -1.69 2.60 -5.97
CA VAL A 95 -2.17 1.24 -6.18
C VAL A 95 -1.07 0.26 -5.86
N ASP A 96 -1.31 -0.59 -4.87
CA ASP A 96 -0.41 -1.67 -4.51
C ASP A 96 -0.94 -3.00 -5.03
N VAL A 97 -0.04 -3.85 -5.51
CA VAL A 97 -0.30 -5.22 -5.91
C VAL A 97 0.59 -6.14 -5.11
N TYR A 98 0.01 -7.15 -4.49
CA TYR A 98 0.69 -8.09 -3.61
C TYR A 98 0.52 -9.53 -4.12
N SER A 99 1.55 -10.37 -3.98
CA SER A 99 1.48 -11.82 -4.19
C SER A 99 2.30 -12.56 -3.14
N PRO A 100 1.76 -13.53 -2.38
CA PRO A 100 0.38 -14.04 -2.42
C PRO A 100 -0.65 -13.00 -1.92
N ILE A 101 -1.89 -13.38 -1.64
CA ILE A 101 -2.88 -12.46 -1.05
C ILE A 101 -2.43 -11.97 0.34
N ARG A 102 -2.95 -10.81 0.75
CA ARG A 102 -2.76 -10.21 2.09
C ARG A 102 -3.62 -10.90 3.14
N GLU A 103 -3.24 -12.12 3.52
CA GLU A 103 -3.93 -12.88 4.57
C GLU A 103 -3.95 -12.17 5.93
N ASP A 104 -2.88 -11.42 6.24
CA ASP A 104 -2.75 -10.66 7.48
C ASP A 104 -3.87 -9.61 7.61
N TRP A 105 -4.27 -8.99 6.50
CA TRP A 105 -5.39 -8.03 6.47
C TRP A 105 -6.73 -8.72 6.77
N LEU A 106 -6.93 -9.93 6.23
CA LEU A 106 -8.12 -10.74 6.49
C LEU A 106 -8.21 -11.20 7.95
N LYS A 107 -7.06 -11.40 8.59
CA LYS A 107 -6.92 -11.79 10.00
C LYS A 107 -6.90 -10.60 10.97
N GLY A 108 -6.82 -9.37 10.48
CA GLY A 108 -6.72 -8.16 11.30
C GLY A 108 -5.35 -7.98 11.98
N GLU A 109 -4.30 -8.56 11.40
CA GLU A 109 -2.93 -8.55 11.91
C GLU A 109 -2.10 -7.36 11.34
N ASP A 110 -2.78 -6.43 10.65
CA ASP A 110 -2.21 -5.32 9.89
C ASP A 110 -1.88 -4.07 10.72
N LYS A 111 -1.37 -4.28 11.94
CA LYS A 111 -1.13 -3.21 12.93
C LYS A 111 -0.12 -2.15 12.50
N TYR A 112 0.78 -2.45 11.57
CA TYR A 112 1.74 -1.48 11.03
C TYR A 112 1.07 -0.39 10.17
N LEU A 113 -0.18 -0.60 9.75
CA LEU A 113 -1.01 0.41 9.10
C LEU A 113 -1.79 1.29 10.10
N ARG A 114 -1.78 0.95 11.40
CA ARG A 114 -2.62 1.57 12.44
C ARG A 114 -1.80 2.41 13.42
#